data_AF-A0A924UUL9-F1
#
_entry.id   AF-A0A924UUL9-F1
#
_cell.length_a   1.000
_cell.length_b   1.000
_cell.length_c   1.000
_cell.angle_alpha   90.00
_cell.angle_beta   90.00
_cell.angle_gamma   90.00
#
_symmetry.space_group_name_H-M   'P 1'
#
loop_
_entity.id
_entity.type
_entity.pdbx_description
1 polymer ?
#
loop_
_entity_poly.entity_id
_entity_poly.type
_entity_poly.pdbx_seq_one_letter_code
_entity_poly.pdbx_strand_id
1 'polypeptide(L)' 'SKTSLEIMKLFGDIHANGNTVILVTHEEEIAAYANRVIRLRDGLIESDITK' A
#
# COMPACT_ATOMS: atom_id res chain seq x y z
N SER A 1 -11.21 10.29 1.80
CA SER A 1 -11.13 11.36 2.82
C SER A 1 -9.79 12.08 2.75
N LYS A 2 -9.73 13.41 2.96
CA LYS A 2 -8.48 14.20 2.93
C LYS A 2 -7.35 13.61 3.77
N THR A 3 -7.71 13.02 4.92
CA THR A 3 -6.78 12.41 5.87
C THR A 3 -6.03 11.19 5.30
N SER A 4 -6.66 10.36 4.47
CA SER A 4 -6.02 9.16 3.92
C SER A 4 -4.83 9.51 3.02
N LEU A 5 -4.96 10.59 2.23
CA LEU A 5 -3.90 11.12 1.38
C LEU A 5 -2.71 11.65 2.20
N GLU A 6 -2.98 12.34 3.31
CA GLU A 6 -1.93 12.85 4.20
C GLU A 6 -1.17 11.70 4.88
N ILE A 7 -1.89 10.66 5.31
CA ILE A 7 -1.29 9.45 5.87
C ILE A 7 -0.42 8.73 4.83
N MET A 8 -0.89 8.60 3.59
CA MET A 8 -0.10 7.97 2.52
C MET A 8 1.18 8.76 2.19
N LYS A 9 1.15 10.10 2.27
CA LYS A 9 2.36 10.92 2.15
C LYS A 9 3.35 10.63 3.28
N LEU A 10 2.89 10.58 4.53
CA LEU A 10 3.74 10.25 5.67
C LEU A 10 4.39 8.87 5.52
N PHE A 11 3.64 7.86 5.07
CA PHE A 11 4.21 6.54 4.78
C PHE A 11 5.22 6.56 3.63
N GLY A 12 4.99 7.40 2.62
CA GLY A 12 5.95 7.66 1.56
C GLY A 12 7.27 8.22 2.10
N ASP A 13 7.22 9.21 2.99
CA ASP A 13 8.42 9.81 3.60
C ASP A 13 9.18 8.79 4.48
N ILE A 14 8.46 7.99 5.27
CA ILE A 14 9.03 6.92 6.08
C ILE A 14 9.72 5.87 5.20
N HIS A 15 9.10 5.51 4.08
CA HIS A 15 9.66 4.58 3.11
C HIS A 15 10.91 5.16 2.43
N ALA A 16 10.86 6.43 2.03
CA ALA A 16 12.00 7.15 1.45
C ALA A 16 13.20 7.25 2.40
N ASN A 17 12.95 7.26 3.72
CA ASN A 17 13.96 7.19 4.77
C ASN A 17 14.56 5.77 4.98
N GLY A 18 14.24 4.81 4.11
CA GLY A 18 14.83 3.47 4.09
C GLY A 18 14.04 2.40 4.84
N ASN A 19 12.84 2.72 5.35
CA ASN A 19 11.99 1.73 6.02
C ASN A 19 11.14 0.97 5.01
N THR A 20 10.89 -0.31 5.28
CA THR A 20 9.89 -1.09 4.54
C THR A 20 8.53 -0.93 5.20
N VAL A 21 7.54 -0.46 4.45
CA VAL A 21 6.17 -0.26 4.94
C VAL A 21 5.25 -1.28 4.29
N ILE A 22 4.47 -1.99 5.10
CA ILE A 22 3.42 -2.91 4.65
C ILE A 22 2.09 -2.39 5.18
N LEU A 23 1.13 -2.14 4.29
CA LEU A 23 -0.20 -1.65 4.63
C LEU A 23 -1.25 -2.64 4.10
N VAL A 24 -2.20 -3.01 4.95
CA VAL A 24 -3.37 -3.82 4.57
C VAL A 24 -4.57 -2.88 4.44
N THR A 25 -5.23 -2.91 3.29
CA THR A 25 -6.42 -2.10 3.02
C THR A 25 -7.40 -2.88 2.16
N HIS A 26 -8.68 -2.55 2.30
CA HIS A 26 -9.75 -2.99 1.40
C HIS A 26 -10.10 -1.91 0.36
N GLU A 27 -9.49 -0.72 0.46
CA GLU A 27 -9.68 0.39 -0.46
C GLU A 27 -8.66 0.30 -1.61
N GLU A 28 -9.15 0.06 -2.83
CA GLU A 28 -8.31 -0.04 -4.04
C GLU A 28 -7.54 1.26 -4.33
N GLU A 29 -8.14 2.42 -4.05
CA GLU A 29 -7.47 3.72 -4.23
C GLU A 29 -6.23 3.84 -3.36
N ILE A 30 -6.25 3.30 -2.14
CA ILE A 30 -5.12 3.34 -1.20
C ILE A 30 -4.03 2.36 -1.64
N ALA A 31 -4.42 1.14 -2.05
CA ALA A 31 -3.48 0.17 -2.60
C ALA A 31 -2.77 0.72 -3.84
N ALA A 32 -3.47 1.50 -4.66
CA ALA A 32 -2.91 2.16 -5.84
C ALA A 32 -1.84 3.22 -5.53
N TYR A 33 -1.59 3.63 -4.28
CA TYR A 33 -0.43 4.48 -3.93
C TYR A 33 0.85 3.67 -3.70
N ALA A 34 0.76 2.37 -3.43
CA ALA A 34 1.93 1.54 -3.12
C ALA A 34 2.75 1.19 -4.38
N ASN A 35 4.04 0.91 -4.18
CA ASN A 35 4.96 0.44 -5.22
C ASN A 35 4.71 -1.03 -5.59
N ARG A 36 4.19 -1.83 -4.64
CA ARG A 36 3.82 -3.23 -4.85
C ARG A 36 2.48 -3.50 -4.21
N VAL A 37 1.60 -4.18 -4.93
CA VAL A 37 0.25 -4.55 -4.48
C VAL A 37 0.13 -6.07 -4.55
N ILE A 38 -0.14 -6.68 -3.41
CA ILE A 38 -0.41 -8.12 -3.28
C ILE A 38 -1.88 -8.27 -2.92
N ARG A 39 -2.67 -8.97 -3.74
CA ARG A 39 -4.03 -9.37 -3.39
C ARG A 39 -4.05 -10.79 -2.86
N LEU A 40 -4.74 -10.97 -1.75
CA LEU A 40 -4.96 -12.26 -1.12
C LEU A 40 -6.43 -12.68 -1.32
N ARG A 41 -6.64 -13.96 -1.60
CA ARG A 41 -7.96 -14.58 -1.67
C ARG A 41 -7.89 -15.99 -1.12
N ASP A 42 -8.79 -16.32 -0.21
CA ASP A 42 -8.87 -17.64 0.44
C ASP A 42 -7.53 -18.12 1.04
N GLY A 43 -6.73 -17.19 1.57
CA GLY A 43 -5.42 -17.47 2.16
C GLY A 43 -4.27 -17.66 1.15
N LEU A 44 -4.54 -17.50 -0.14
CA LEU A 44 -3.56 -17.61 -1.22
C LEU A 44 -3.31 -16.24 -1.86
N ILE A 45 -2.13 -16.07 -2.47
CA ILE A 45 -1.84 -14.90 -3.30
C ILE A 45 -2.59 -15.04 -4.62
N GLU A 46 -3.55 -14.15 -4.85
CA GLU A 46 -4.31 -14.07 -6.10
C GLU A 46 -3.52 -13.28 -7.15
N SER A 47 -2.92 -12.15 -6.76
CA SER A 47 -2.06 -11.36 -7.66
C SER A 47 -0.96 -10.63 -6.90
N ASP A 48 0.14 -10.38 -7.60
CA ASP A 48 1.31 -9.66 -7.11
C ASP A 48 1.85 -8.77 -8.23
N ILE A 49 1.69 -7.46 -8.07
CA ILE A 49 2.00 -6.45 -9.08
C ILE A 49 2.98 -5.45 -8.49
N THR A 50 4.10 -5.23 -9.17
CA THR A 50 5.08 -4.18 -8.84
C THR A 50 5.05 -3.10 -9.91
N LYS A 51 5.08 -1.84 -9.50
CA LYS A 51 5.16 -0.66 -10.37
C LYS A 51 6.59 -0.34 -10.78
#